data_AF-A0AAD1XSB9-F1
#
_entry.id   AF-A0AAD1XSB9-F1
#
_cell.length_a   1.000
_cell.length_b   1.000
_cell.length_c   1.000
_cell.angle_alpha   90.00
_cell.angle_beta   90.00
_cell.angle_gamma   90.00
#
_symmetry.space_group_name_H-M   'P 1'
#
loop_
_entity.id
_entity.type
_entity.pdbx_description
1 polymer ?
#
loop_
_entity_poly.entity_id
_entity_poly.type
_entity_poly.pdbx_seq_one_letter_code
_entity_poly.pdbx_strand_id
1 'polypeptide(L)'
;MEKDTYISSSDPSRQDYEDQFYSEEPDSSSRWEGALSDPDLPIADDDGDNFVYEFCTNYEEKLPVYFDENQVNKDKKSKRCSLCSVKFQMLGPKRENCRKCGAAVCKNCSQGRLKLSQTSKKEVIHCFKCEIEVTNFDLIDSYKKFVNEKREERSKIEKLIKEKPNKQKYSKESVDFDIEYEKKEVKINELQTKLKTLKDESKKKDIEITRVNENNQTLKDQIEIAKRRMQELKEQHRKIKAEKDQKDEEFKKLQEEKDELDRAG
;
A
#
# COMPACT_ATOMS: atom_id res chain seq x y z
N MET A 1 -9.29 -40.76 -55.28
CA MET A 1 -10.12 -41.22 -54.14
C MET A 1 -9.28 -41.08 -52.89
N GLU A 2 -9.17 -39.87 -52.38
CA GLU A 2 -8.50 -39.56 -51.12
C GLU A 2 -9.57 -39.52 -50.03
N LYS A 3 -9.31 -40.21 -48.92
CA LYS A 3 -10.21 -40.29 -47.76
C LYS A 3 -9.75 -39.24 -46.75
N ASP A 4 -10.52 -38.17 -46.63
CA ASP A 4 -10.37 -37.19 -45.56
C ASP A 4 -10.83 -37.80 -44.24
N THR A 5 -9.92 -37.78 -43.26
CA THR A 5 -10.19 -38.25 -41.90
C THR A 5 -10.49 -37.02 -41.04
N TYR A 6 -11.78 -36.82 -40.75
CA TYR A 6 -12.27 -35.73 -39.91
C TYR A 6 -12.15 -36.14 -38.43
N ILE A 7 -11.23 -35.53 -37.69
CA ILE A 7 -11.09 -35.76 -36.24
C ILE A 7 -11.88 -34.67 -35.52
N SER A 8 -13.02 -35.06 -34.94
CA SER A 8 -13.87 -34.24 -34.08
C SER A 8 -13.35 -34.30 -32.64
N SER A 9 -12.70 -33.23 -32.18
CA SER A 9 -12.30 -33.04 -30.79
C SER A 9 -13.33 -32.18 -30.06
N SER A 10 -14.33 -32.81 -29.46
CA SER A 10 -15.20 -32.19 -28.47
C SER A 10 -14.67 -32.52 -27.08
N ASP A 11 -14.18 -31.50 -26.38
CA ASP A 11 -13.59 -31.56 -25.05
C ASP A 11 -14.63 -31.09 -24.00
N PRO A 12 -15.23 -31.98 -23.21
CA PRO A 12 -16.24 -31.63 -22.21
C PRO A 12 -15.61 -31.63 -20.82
N SER A 13 -14.88 -30.57 -20.46
CA SER A 13 -14.39 -30.39 -19.09
C SER A 13 -14.17 -28.92 -18.70
N ARG A 14 -15.14 -28.07 -18.97
CA ARG A 14 -15.18 -26.70 -18.42
C ARG A 14 -16.29 -26.62 -17.38
N GLN A 15 -16.01 -27.16 -16.20
CA GLN A 15 -16.86 -27.00 -15.02
C GLN A 15 -16.70 -25.60 -14.46
N ASP A 16 -17.87 -24.96 -14.30
CA ASP A 16 -18.10 -23.67 -13.68
C ASP A 16 -17.54 -23.64 -12.24
N TYR A 17 -16.61 -22.73 -12.00
CA TYR A 17 -16.25 -22.24 -10.66
C TYR A 17 -16.67 -20.78 -10.59
N GLU A 18 -17.98 -20.56 -10.39
CA GLU A 18 -18.53 -19.28 -9.95
C GLU A 18 -18.62 -19.23 -8.42
N ASP A 19 -18.25 -18.07 -7.90
CA ASP A 19 -18.76 -17.43 -6.69
C ASP A 19 -18.61 -18.11 -5.33
N GLN A 20 -17.53 -17.72 -4.63
CA GLN A 20 -17.58 -17.36 -3.20
C GLN A 20 -16.29 -16.64 -2.78
N PHE A 21 -16.19 -15.35 -3.11
CA PHE A 21 -15.24 -14.45 -2.46
C PHE A 21 -16.02 -13.29 -1.85
N TYR A 22 -16.45 -13.48 -0.59
CA TYR A 22 -17.01 -12.42 0.23
C TYR A 22 -15.94 -11.34 0.41
N SER A 23 -16.31 -10.13 0.04
CA SER A 23 -15.52 -8.92 0.09
C SER A 23 -15.64 -8.32 1.48
N GLU A 24 -14.71 -8.66 2.37
CA GLU A 24 -14.43 -7.81 3.53
C GLU A 24 -13.45 -6.74 3.05
N GLU A 25 -13.94 -5.53 2.79
CA GLU A 25 -13.10 -4.38 2.51
C GLU A 25 -12.36 -4.01 3.81
N PRO A 26 -11.03 -4.17 3.89
CA PRO A 26 -10.30 -3.73 5.06
C PRO A 26 -10.32 -2.19 5.11
N ASP A 27 -10.77 -1.67 6.25
CA ASP A 27 -10.77 -0.24 6.59
C ASP A 27 -9.39 0.38 6.30
N SER A 28 -9.33 1.12 5.19
CA SER A 28 -8.08 1.61 4.59
C SER A 28 -7.50 2.84 5.29
N SER A 29 -8.06 3.26 6.42
CA SER A 29 -7.70 4.51 7.08
C SER A 29 -6.50 4.42 8.02
N SER A 30 -6.13 3.24 8.52
CA SER A 30 -5.13 3.11 9.61
C SER A 30 -3.73 2.65 9.18
N ARG A 31 -3.50 2.31 7.91
CA ARG A 31 -2.25 1.62 7.48
C ARG A 31 -1.05 2.55 7.27
N TRP A 32 -1.27 3.86 7.09
CA TRP A 32 -0.20 4.79 6.70
C TRP A 32 0.37 5.63 7.85
N GLU A 33 -0.30 5.72 9.00
CA GLU A 33 0.17 6.58 10.09
C GLU A 33 1.38 6.02 10.87
N GLY A 34 1.71 4.73 10.72
CA GLY A 34 2.86 4.11 11.40
C GLY A 34 4.17 4.05 10.61
N ALA A 35 4.18 4.42 9.33
CA ALA A 35 5.33 4.19 8.44
C ALA A 35 6.36 5.34 8.42
N LEU A 36 6.10 6.46 9.12
CA LEU A 36 6.97 7.64 9.11
C LEU A 36 7.88 7.78 10.34
N SER A 37 7.86 6.81 11.25
CA SER A 37 8.58 6.89 12.54
C SER A 37 9.58 5.77 12.77
N ASP A 38 9.99 5.03 11.73
CA ASP A 38 11.02 4.00 11.86
C ASP A 38 12.42 4.65 11.88
N PRO A 39 13.10 4.73 13.05
CA PRO A 39 14.39 5.41 13.19
C PRO A 39 15.56 4.59 12.63
N ASP A 40 15.33 3.34 12.24
CA ASP A 40 16.34 2.40 11.77
C ASP A 40 16.36 2.25 10.24
N LEU A 41 15.70 3.14 9.50
CA LEU A 41 15.91 3.22 8.06
C LEU A 41 17.38 3.62 7.80
N PRO A 42 18.14 2.81 7.04
CA PRO A 42 19.53 3.08 6.75
C PRO A 42 19.62 4.45 6.08
N ILE A 43 20.31 5.37 6.74
CA ILE A 43 20.76 6.63 6.15
C ILE A 43 21.62 6.18 4.97
N ALA A 44 21.10 6.37 3.75
CA ALA A 44 21.81 6.00 2.54
C ALA A 44 23.16 6.73 2.55
N ASP A 45 24.25 5.97 2.41
CA ASP A 45 25.60 6.51 2.37
C ASP A 45 25.71 7.59 1.27
N ASP A 46 26.33 8.69 1.68
CA ASP A 46 26.36 10.06 1.12
C ASP A 46 27.09 10.21 -0.24
N ASP A 47 27.16 9.16 -1.04
CA ASP A 47 27.80 9.16 -2.38
C ASP A 47 26.79 8.92 -3.52
N GLY A 48 25.53 8.63 -3.19
CA GLY A 48 24.46 8.57 -4.18
C GLY A 48 23.97 9.97 -4.48
N ASP A 49 24.37 10.53 -5.62
CA ASP A 49 23.84 11.77 -6.21
C ASP A 49 22.40 11.99 -5.75
N ASN A 50 22.27 12.82 -4.73
CA ASN A 50 21.00 13.09 -4.08
C ASN A 50 20.20 13.85 -5.13
N PHE A 51 19.44 13.10 -5.94
CA PHE A 51 18.48 13.62 -6.88
C PHE A 51 17.32 14.15 -6.04
N VAL A 52 17.62 15.17 -5.25
CA VAL A 52 16.65 16.01 -4.57
C VAL A 52 15.77 16.48 -5.70
N TYR A 53 14.56 15.95 -5.74
CA TYR A 53 13.50 16.51 -6.54
C TYR A 53 13.22 17.89 -5.98
N GLU A 54 14.01 18.86 -6.41
CA GLU A 54 13.70 20.26 -6.26
C GLU A 54 12.43 20.45 -7.08
N PHE A 55 11.29 20.33 -6.40
CA PHE A 55 10.00 20.57 -7.00
C PHE A 55 10.09 21.93 -7.67
N CYS A 56 9.91 21.96 -9.00
CA CYS A 56 10.05 23.17 -9.78
C CYS A 56 8.99 24.17 -9.33
N THR A 57 9.35 25.02 -8.38
CA THR A 57 8.48 26.07 -7.82
C THR A 57 8.09 27.10 -8.87
N ASN A 58 8.77 27.10 -10.01
CA ASN A 58 8.60 28.07 -11.09
C ASN A 58 7.97 27.48 -12.36
N TYR A 59 7.01 26.56 -12.23
CA TYR A 59 6.29 26.02 -13.40
C TYR A 59 5.47 27.09 -14.15
N GLU A 60 5.12 28.21 -13.48
CA GLU A 60 4.34 29.30 -14.07
C GLU A 60 5.05 29.94 -15.27
N GLU A 61 6.38 30.09 -15.22
CA GLU A 61 7.19 30.62 -16.33
C GLU A 61 7.19 29.69 -17.56
N LYS A 62 6.90 28.40 -17.37
CA LYS A 62 6.89 27.38 -18.43
C LYS A 62 5.51 27.18 -19.04
N LEU A 63 4.48 27.83 -18.49
CA LEU A 63 3.16 27.85 -19.09
C LEU A 63 3.19 28.61 -20.43
N PRO A 64 2.31 28.26 -21.38
CA PRO A 64 2.17 29.06 -22.60
C PRO A 64 1.74 30.49 -22.26
N VAL A 65 2.15 31.45 -23.09
CA VAL A 65 1.76 32.87 -22.91
C VAL A 65 0.24 33.02 -22.88
N TYR A 66 -0.44 32.31 -23.78
CA TYR A 66 -1.90 32.31 -23.90
C TYR A 66 -2.42 30.89 -24.06
N PHE A 67 -3.54 30.59 -23.39
CA PHE A 67 -4.24 29.31 -23.50
C PHE A 67 -5.74 29.58 -23.61
N ASP A 68 -6.34 29.19 -24.74
CA ASP A 68 -7.76 29.40 -24.98
C ASP A 68 -8.59 28.23 -24.43
N GLU A 69 -9.15 28.39 -23.24
CA GLU A 69 -10.04 27.40 -22.62
C GLU A 69 -11.27 27.06 -23.47
N ASN A 70 -11.68 27.95 -24.40
CA ASN A 70 -12.88 27.73 -25.21
C ASN A 70 -12.62 26.77 -26.36
N GLN A 71 -11.37 26.57 -26.76
CA GLN A 71 -10.99 25.61 -27.80
C GLN A 71 -10.91 24.17 -27.28
N VAL A 72 -11.00 23.98 -25.96
CA VAL A 72 -10.89 22.66 -25.34
C VAL A 72 -12.19 21.87 -25.54
N ASN A 73 -12.09 20.79 -26.31
CA ASN A 73 -13.20 19.86 -26.57
C ASN A 73 -13.55 19.07 -25.31
N LYS A 74 -14.61 19.50 -24.62
CA LYS A 74 -15.10 18.85 -23.39
C LYS A 74 -15.88 17.59 -23.72
N ASP A 75 -15.49 16.47 -23.11
CA ASP A 75 -16.24 15.23 -23.20
C ASP A 75 -17.51 15.31 -22.33
N LYS A 76 -18.61 15.76 -22.95
CA LYS A 76 -19.93 15.88 -22.31
C LYS A 76 -20.71 14.57 -22.30
N LYS A 77 -20.27 13.54 -23.02
CA LYS A 77 -21.02 12.29 -23.21
C LYS A 77 -20.45 11.12 -22.42
N SER A 78 -19.22 11.23 -21.90
CA SER A 78 -18.67 10.19 -21.06
C SER A 78 -19.52 9.92 -19.82
N LYS A 79 -19.74 8.61 -19.60
CA LYS A 79 -20.43 8.04 -18.43
C LYS A 79 -19.46 7.59 -17.34
N ARG A 80 -18.14 7.70 -17.57
CA ARG A 80 -17.11 7.24 -16.64
C ARG A 80 -15.94 8.24 -16.54
N CYS A 81 -15.31 8.31 -15.38
CA CYS A 81 -14.08 9.09 -15.20
C CYS A 81 -12.97 8.55 -16.12
N SER A 82 -12.31 9.43 -16.87
CA SER A 82 -11.22 9.05 -17.78
C SER A 82 -9.95 8.59 -17.08
N LEU A 83 -9.83 8.80 -15.76
CA LEU A 83 -8.64 8.39 -14.97
C LEU A 83 -8.92 7.12 -14.16
N CYS A 84 -9.90 7.15 -13.25
CA CYS A 84 -10.19 6.02 -12.37
C CYS A 84 -11.34 5.12 -12.86
N SER A 85 -11.94 5.40 -14.02
CA SER A 85 -13.04 4.63 -14.61
C SER A 85 -14.35 4.55 -13.79
N VAL A 86 -14.47 5.27 -12.66
CA VAL A 86 -15.70 5.31 -11.85
C VAL A 86 -16.88 5.82 -12.69
N LYS A 87 -18.05 5.17 -12.57
CA LYS A 87 -19.27 5.56 -13.28
C LYS A 87 -19.83 6.86 -12.68
N PHE A 88 -20.20 7.80 -13.54
CA PHE A 88 -20.98 8.97 -13.13
C PHE A 88 -22.45 8.54 -12.98
N GLN A 89 -23.00 8.69 -11.78
CA GLN A 89 -24.40 8.38 -11.45
C GLN A 89 -25.09 9.64 -10.89
N MET A 90 -26.43 9.68 -10.91
CA MET A 90 -27.17 10.84 -10.38
C MET A 90 -26.87 11.14 -8.90
N LEU A 91 -26.70 10.08 -8.09
CA LEU A 91 -26.30 10.18 -6.68
C LEU A 91 -24.79 9.90 -6.48
N GLY A 92 -24.05 9.72 -7.56
CA GLY A 92 -22.64 9.36 -7.54
C GLY A 92 -21.70 10.56 -7.61
N PRO A 93 -20.40 10.33 -7.89
CA PRO A 93 -19.44 11.42 -8.00
C PRO A 93 -19.82 12.36 -9.16
N LYS A 94 -19.82 13.66 -8.87
CA LYS A 94 -20.09 14.70 -9.86
C LYS A 94 -19.03 14.64 -10.97
N ARG A 95 -19.50 14.71 -12.22
CA ARG A 95 -18.65 14.83 -13.40
C ARG A 95 -18.13 16.25 -13.55
N GLU A 96 -16.82 16.37 -13.72
CA GLU A 96 -16.11 17.60 -14.04
C GLU A 96 -15.34 17.43 -15.34
N ASN A 97 -15.11 18.51 -16.09
CA ASN A 97 -14.28 18.48 -17.29
C ASN A 97 -12.97 19.21 -16.99
N CYS A 98 -11.84 18.55 -17.23
CA CYS A 98 -10.53 19.17 -17.16
C CYS A 98 -10.47 20.35 -18.15
N ARG A 99 -10.07 21.54 -17.68
CA ARG A 99 -9.96 22.74 -18.52
C ARG A 99 -8.73 22.76 -19.42
N LYS A 100 -7.75 21.88 -19.19
CA LYS A 100 -6.59 21.69 -20.08
C LYS A 100 -6.88 20.72 -21.23
N CYS A 101 -7.35 19.50 -20.92
CA CYS A 101 -7.49 18.43 -21.91
C CYS A 101 -8.94 18.05 -22.28
N GLY A 102 -9.95 18.58 -21.58
CA GLY A 102 -11.37 18.33 -21.86
C GLY A 102 -11.93 17.01 -21.31
N ALA A 103 -11.07 16.11 -20.82
CA ALA A 103 -11.47 14.81 -20.28
C ALA A 103 -12.50 14.93 -19.13
N ALA A 104 -13.45 14.01 -19.10
CA ALA A 104 -14.45 13.92 -18.04
C ALA A 104 -13.88 13.15 -16.85
N VAL A 105 -13.76 13.79 -15.69
CA VAL A 105 -13.17 13.23 -14.48
C VAL A 105 -14.11 13.39 -13.28
N CYS A 106 -13.93 12.57 -12.25
CA CYS A 106 -14.62 12.75 -10.97
C CYS A 106 -13.86 13.75 -10.11
N LYS A 107 -14.54 14.35 -9.11
CA LYS A 107 -13.97 15.32 -8.17
C LYS A 107 -12.64 14.87 -7.52
N ASN A 108 -12.50 13.58 -7.21
CA ASN A 108 -11.26 13.03 -6.61
C ASN A 108 -10.08 13.04 -7.59
N CYS A 109 -10.36 12.95 -8.89
CA CYS A 109 -9.36 13.02 -9.95
C CYS A 109 -9.10 14.45 -10.46
N SER A 110 -9.77 15.46 -9.87
CA SER A 110 -9.71 16.88 -10.23
C SER A 110 -9.71 17.81 -9.01
N GLN A 111 -9.03 17.41 -7.93
CA GLN A 111 -8.98 18.20 -6.70
C GLN A 111 -8.18 19.50 -6.86
N GLY A 112 -7.14 19.49 -7.71
CA GLY A 112 -6.27 20.63 -7.97
C GLY A 112 -6.89 21.73 -8.84
N ARG A 113 -6.32 22.92 -8.71
CA ARG A 113 -6.53 24.05 -9.61
C ARG A 113 -5.18 24.59 -10.04
N LEU A 114 -5.08 25.00 -11.31
CA LEU A 114 -3.82 25.43 -11.90
C LEU A 114 -4.07 26.56 -12.91
N LYS A 115 -3.11 27.47 -13.03
CA LYS A 115 -3.05 28.39 -14.17
C LYS A 115 -2.66 27.61 -15.42
N LEU A 116 -3.33 27.87 -16.54
CA LEU A 116 -3.01 27.23 -17.82
C LEU A 116 -2.23 28.15 -18.77
N SER A 117 -2.09 29.43 -18.44
CA SER A 117 -1.26 30.39 -19.17
C SER A 117 -0.62 31.40 -18.23
N GLN A 118 0.48 32.01 -18.68
CA GLN A 118 1.15 33.09 -17.95
C GLN A 118 0.26 34.33 -17.79
N THR A 119 -0.60 34.58 -18.78
CA THR A 119 -1.52 35.74 -18.79
C THR A 119 -2.79 35.52 -17.95
N SER A 120 -3.12 34.27 -17.60
CA SER A 120 -4.32 33.99 -16.81
C SER A 120 -4.07 34.27 -15.34
N LYS A 121 -4.88 35.18 -14.78
CA LYS A 121 -4.93 35.41 -13.33
C LYS A 121 -5.74 34.34 -12.60
N LYS A 122 -6.52 33.53 -13.32
CA LYS A 122 -7.49 32.59 -12.76
C LYS A 122 -6.99 31.17 -12.87
N GLU A 123 -7.01 30.48 -11.74
CA GLU A 123 -6.81 29.04 -11.69
C GLU A 123 -8.08 28.30 -12.07
N VAL A 124 -7.90 27.20 -12.80
CA VAL A 124 -9.01 26.41 -13.33
C VAL A 124 -8.84 24.94 -12.99
N ILE A 125 -9.97 24.23 -12.95
CA ILE A 125 -10.01 22.80 -12.65
C ILE A 125 -9.30 22.02 -13.75
N HIS A 126 -8.38 21.14 -13.38
CA HIS A 126 -7.73 20.20 -14.28
C HIS A 126 -7.78 18.79 -13.69
N CYS A 127 -7.41 17.79 -14.48
CA CYS A 127 -7.24 16.44 -13.96
C CYS A 127 -5.82 16.23 -13.41
N PHE A 128 -5.65 15.22 -12.57
CA PHE A 128 -4.36 14.85 -11.98
C PHE A 128 -3.26 14.58 -13.03
N LYS A 129 -3.61 13.95 -14.16
CA LYS A 129 -2.67 13.76 -15.27
C LYS A 129 -2.13 15.10 -15.80
N CYS A 130 -3.01 16.08 -15.99
CA CYS A 130 -2.63 17.39 -16.50
C CYS A 130 -1.84 18.21 -15.48
N GLU A 131 -2.09 18.00 -14.18
CA GLU A 131 -1.32 18.56 -13.07
C GLU A 131 0.13 18.11 -13.16
N ILE A 132 0.35 16.78 -13.14
CA ILE A 132 1.68 16.17 -13.22
C ILE A 132 2.44 16.65 -14.47
N GLU A 133 1.76 16.70 -15.62
CA GLU A 133 2.38 17.17 -16.87
C GLU A 133 2.90 18.61 -16.79
N VAL A 134 2.24 19.47 -16.01
CA VAL A 134 2.65 20.88 -15.88
C VAL A 134 3.67 21.04 -14.77
N THR A 135 3.44 20.45 -13.60
CA THR A 135 4.33 20.61 -12.45
C THR A 135 5.66 19.89 -12.64
N ASN A 136 5.65 18.75 -13.36
CA ASN A 136 6.84 17.92 -13.59
C ASN A 136 7.34 18.07 -15.03
N PHE A 137 7.12 19.21 -15.67
CA PHE A 137 7.54 19.43 -17.05
C PHE A 137 9.05 19.16 -17.24
N ASP A 138 9.89 19.68 -16.35
CA ASP A 138 11.35 19.51 -16.43
C ASP A 138 11.79 18.08 -16.27
N LEU A 139 11.15 17.36 -15.35
CA LEU A 139 11.39 15.94 -15.19
C LEU A 139 11.02 15.20 -16.48
N ILE A 140 9.84 15.46 -17.02
CA ILE A 140 9.34 14.77 -18.21
C ILE A 140 10.25 15.07 -19.41
N ASP A 141 10.72 16.31 -19.57
CA ASP A 141 11.66 16.70 -20.62
C ASP A 141 13.02 16.02 -20.45
N SER A 142 13.57 16.04 -19.23
CA SER A 142 14.85 15.40 -18.87
C SER A 142 14.78 13.88 -19.10
N TYR A 143 13.69 13.25 -18.68
CA TYR A 143 13.45 11.83 -18.91
C TYR A 143 13.35 11.48 -20.40
N LYS A 144 12.65 12.32 -21.19
CA LYS A 144 12.56 12.12 -22.66
C LYS A 144 13.93 12.24 -23.32
N LYS A 145 14.74 13.22 -22.93
CA LYS A 145 16.13 13.38 -23.42
C LYS A 145 16.95 12.14 -23.11
N PHE A 146 16.95 11.70 -21.85
CA PHE A 146 17.64 10.48 -21.42
C PHE A 146 17.22 9.24 -22.21
N VAL A 147 15.91 9.03 -22.40
CA VAL A 147 15.39 7.88 -23.17
C VAL A 147 15.85 7.93 -24.64
N ASN A 148 15.87 9.12 -25.25
CA ASN A 148 16.34 9.28 -26.62
C ASN A 148 17.85 9.04 -26.74
N GLU A 149 18.66 9.56 -25.83
CA GLU A 149 20.10 9.31 -25.76
C GLU A 149 20.40 7.80 -25.65
N LYS A 150 19.72 7.11 -24.74
CA LYS A 150 19.86 5.64 -24.60
C LYS A 150 19.42 4.88 -25.84
N ARG A 151 18.38 5.36 -26.54
CA ARG A 151 17.96 4.77 -27.82
C ARG A 151 19.03 4.93 -28.89
N GLU A 152 19.68 6.09 -28.96
CA GLU A 152 20.78 6.35 -29.90
C GLU A 152 22.02 5.51 -29.58
N GLU A 153 22.41 5.42 -28.30
CA GLU A 153 23.49 4.53 -27.84
C GLU A 153 23.24 3.08 -28.26
N ARG A 154 22.02 2.58 -28.02
CA ARG A 154 21.63 1.22 -28.41
C ARG A 154 21.73 1.01 -29.92
N SER A 155 21.32 2.01 -30.72
CA SER A 155 21.44 1.95 -32.18
C SER A 155 22.91 1.90 -32.63
N LYS A 156 23.81 2.64 -31.97
CA LYS A 156 25.26 2.59 -32.25
C LYS A 156 25.85 1.21 -31.92
N ILE A 157 25.52 0.65 -30.76
CA ILE A 157 25.97 -0.69 -30.35
C ILE A 157 25.49 -1.75 -31.35
N GLU A 158 24.23 -1.67 -31.77
CA GLU A 158 23.66 -2.62 -32.73
C GLU A 158 24.37 -2.56 -34.10
N LYS A 159 24.75 -1.37 -34.57
CA LYS A 159 25.57 -1.20 -35.77
C LYS A 159 26.96 -1.83 -35.60
N LEU A 160 27.62 -1.59 -34.47
CA LEU A 160 28.94 -2.18 -34.17
C LEU A 160 28.90 -3.72 -34.10
N ILE A 161 27.82 -4.30 -33.58
CA ILE A 161 27.61 -5.75 -33.56
C ILE A 161 27.47 -6.29 -34.99
N LYS A 162 26.67 -5.62 -35.84
CA LYS A 162 26.47 -6.01 -37.25
C LYS A 162 27.74 -5.87 -38.09
N GLU A 163 28.56 -4.86 -37.80
CA GLU A 163 29.77 -4.55 -38.57
C GLU A 163 30.99 -5.39 -38.17
N LYS A 164 30.99 -6.07 -37.02
CA LYS A 164 32.07 -7.01 -36.69
C LYS A 164 31.90 -8.27 -37.55
N PRO A 165 32.69 -8.48 -38.62
CA PRO A 165 32.61 -9.72 -39.38
C PRO A 165 32.93 -10.87 -38.46
N ASN A 166 32.18 -11.96 -38.64
CA ASN A 166 32.33 -13.24 -37.97
C ASN A 166 33.74 -13.82 -38.23
N LYS A 167 34.78 -13.26 -37.58
CA LYS A 167 36.12 -13.83 -37.55
C LYS A 167 36.12 -14.90 -36.48
N GLN A 168 35.49 -16.00 -36.85
CA GLN A 168 35.52 -17.29 -36.19
C GLN A 168 36.97 -17.79 -36.17
N LYS A 169 37.73 -17.36 -35.16
CA LYS A 169 38.87 -18.08 -34.61
C LYS A 169 38.85 -17.74 -33.14
N TYR A 170 37.94 -18.39 -32.42
CA TYR A 170 37.92 -18.36 -30.96
C TYR A 170 39.31 -18.79 -30.49
N SER A 171 40.11 -17.84 -30.00
CA SER A 171 41.32 -18.17 -29.25
C SER A 171 40.88 -18.89 -27.98
N LYS A 172 41.75 -19.74 -27.44
CA LYS A 172 41.51 -20.48 -26.20
C LYS A 172 41.01 -19.58 -25.06
N GLU A 173 41.44 -18.31 -25.06
CA GLU A 173 41.03 -17.27 -24.10
C GLU A 173 39.52 -16.93 -24.16
N SER A 174 38.87 -17.06 -25.31
CA SER A 174 37.43 -16.83 -25.41
C SER A 174 36.60 -17.95 -24.78
N VAL A 175 37.07 -19.20 -24.89
CA VAL A 175 36.40 -20.35 -24.29
C VAL A 175 36.52 -20.31 -22.76
N ASP A 176 37.68 -19.89 -22.25
CA ASP A 176 37.89 -19.73 -20.81
C ASP A 176 36.98 -18.62 -20.22
N PHE A 177 36.75 -17.53 -20.96
CA PHE A 177 35.83 -16.47 -20.56
C PHE A 177 34.38 -16.95 -20.50
N ASP A 178 33.90 -17.70 -21.50
CA ASP A 178 32.53 -18.23 -21.52
C ASP A 178 32.30 -19.20 -20.34
N ILE A 179 33.26 -20.08 -20.04
CA ILE A 179 33.20 -20.98 -18.88
C ILE A 179 33.16 -20.19 -17.56
N GLU A 180 33.94 -19.12 -17.43
CA GLU A 180 33.91 -18.28 -16.23
C GLU A 180 32.57 -17.54 -16.09
N TYR A 181 32.01 -17.06 -17.20
CA TYR A 181 30.70 -16.42 -17.23
C TYR A 181 29.59 -17.39 -16.81
N GLU A 182 29.55 -18.60 -17.37
CA GLU A 182 28.58 -19.64 -16.98
C GLU A 182 28.69 -19.99 -15.48
N LYS A 183 29.92 -20.09 -14.94
CA LYS A 183 30.13 -20.32 -13.50
C LYS A 183 29.55 -19.19 -12.65
N LYS A 184 29.71 -17.94 -13.07
CA LYS A 184 29.13 -16.78 -12.38
C LYS A 184 27.61 -16.78 -12.47
N GLU A 185 27.04 -17.14 -13.61
CA GLU A 185 25.59 -17.24 -13.81
C GLU A 185 24.98 -18.32 -12.91
N VAL A 186 25.58 -19.52 -12.84
CA VAL A 186 25.18 -20.56 -11.88
C VAL A 186 25.25 -20.04 -10.45
N LYS A 187 26.30 -19.30 -10.10
CA LYS A 187 26.45 -18.75 -8.75
C LYS A 187 25.38 -17.71 -8.40
N ILE A 188 25.02 -16.86 -9.37
CA ILE A 188 23.94 -15.88 -9.21
C ILE A 188 22.61 -16.59 -8.96
N ASN A 189 22.30 -17.64 -9.72
CA ASN A 189 21.07 -18.41 -9.57
C ASN A 189 21.00 -19.13 -8.20
N GLU A 190 22.12 -19.68 -7.72
CA GLU A 190 22.21 -20.24 -6.35
C GLU A 190 21.91 -19.18 -5.29
N LEU A 191 22.50 -17.99 -5.41
CA LEU A 191 22.32 -16.89 -4.45
C LEU A 191 20.88 -16.35 -4.48
N GLN A 192 20.28 -16.22 -5.66
CA GLN A 192 18.88 -15.82 -5.81
C GLN A 192 17.94 -16.84 -5.14
N THR A 193 18.23 -18.13 -5.28
CA THR A 193 17.46 -19.19 -4.63
C THR A 193 17.58 -19.11 -3.10
N LYS A 194 18.80 -18.95 -2.57
CA LYS A 194 19.04 -18.76 -1.12
C LYS A 194 18.36 -17.51 -0.57
N LEU A 195 18.38 -16.42 -1.34
CA LEU A 195 17.74 -15.17 -0.95
C LEU A 195 16.21 -15.33 -0.90
N LYS A 196 15.63 -16.10 -1.83
CA LYS A 196 14.20 -16.43 -1.81
C LYS A 196 13.84 -17.28 -0.58
N THR A 197 14.62 -18.33 -0.27
CA THR A 197 14.35 -19.18 0.90
C THR A 197 14.45 -18.40 2.21
N LEU A 198 15.47 -17.54 2.35
CA LEU A 198 15.62 -16.68 3.54
C LEU A 198 14.46 -15.69 3.69
N LYS A 199 13.96 -15.12 2.58
CA LYS A 199 12.78 -14.24 2.60
C LYS A 199 11.53 -14.99 3.06
N ASP A 200 11.35 -16.23 2.62
CA ASP A 200 10.20 -17.05 3.02
C ASP A 200 10.31 -17.48 4.50
N GLU A 201 11.50 -17.78 5.00
CA GLU A 201 11.76 -18.02 6.43
C GLU A 201 11.51 -16.79 7.29
N SER A 202 11.93 -15.60 6.83
CA SER A 202 11.66 -14.34 7.52
C SER A 202 10.16 -14.11 7.68
N LYS A 203 9.39 -14.26 6.61
CA LYS A 203 7.92 -14.11 6.64
C LYS A 203 7.24 -15.09 7.60
N LYS A 204 7.73 -16.33 7.69
CA LYS A 204 7.23 -17.32 8.65
C LYS A 204 7.47 -16.86 10.09
N LYS A 205 8.65 -16.31 10.39
CA LYS A 205 8.95 -15.75 11.72
C LYS A 205 8.10 -14.54 12.04
N ASP A 206 7.80 -13.67 11.06
CA ASP A 206 6.92 -12.51 11.27
C ASP A 206 5.49 -12.95 11.66
N ILE A 207 4.97 -14.00 11.02
CA ILE A 207 3.67 -14.61 11.38
C ILE A 207 3.72 -15.18 12.81
N GLU A 208 4.82 -15.86 13.17
CA GLU A 208 4.98 -16.42 14.51
C GLU A 208 5.05 -15.34 15.59
N ILE A 209 5.78 -14.25 15.34
CA ILE A 209 5.85 -13.08 16.23
C ILE A 209 4.46 -12.47 16.43
N THR A 210 3.69 -12.31 15.34
CA THR A 210 2.32 -11.78 15.40
C THR A 210 1.43 -12.63 16.30
N ARG A 211 1.49 -13.97 16.13
CA ARG A 211 0.72 -14.91 16.96
C ARG A 211 1.12 -14.86 18.44
N VAL A 212 2.41 -14.75 18.74
CA VAL A 212 2.91 -14.61 20.12
C VAL A 212 2.41 -13.30 20.74
N ASN A 213 2.37 -12.22 19.98
CA ASN A 213 1.86 -10.93 20.45
C ASN A 213 0.36 -10.97 20.77
N GLU A 214 -0.45 -11.61 19.92
CA GLU A 214 -1.89 -11.82 20.17
C GLU A 214 -2.13 -12.66 21.44
N ASN A 215 -1.36 -13.72 21.64
CA ASN A 215 -1.43 -14.54 22.85
C ASN A 215 -1.04 -13.73 24.09
N ASN A 216 0.02 -12.93 24.01
CA ASN A 216 0.45 -12.07 25.11
C ASN A 216 -0.61 -11.02 25.46
N GLN A 217 -1.31 -10.47 24.46
CA GLN A 217 -2.40 -9.53 24.69
C GLN A 217 -3.58 -10.22 25.40
N THR A 218 -3.96 -11.41 24.93
CA THR A 218 -5.00 -12.24 25.55
C THR A 218 -4.67 -12.54 27.03
N LEU A 219 -3.41 -12.87 27.33
CA LEU A 219 -2.95 -13.11 28.71
C LEU A 219 -3.01 -11.84 29.56
N LYS A 220 -2.67 -10.67 29.02
CA LYS A 220 -2.82 -9.39 29.73
C LYS A 220 -4.28 -9.11 30.10
N ASP A 221 -5.20 -9.34 29.17
CA ASP A 221 -6.63 -9.13 29.39
C ASP A 221 -7.16 -10.10 30.47
N GLN A 222 -6.74 -11.37 30.43
CA GLN A 222 -7.06 -12.35 31.47
C GLN A 222 -6.54 -11.94 32.86
N ILE A 223 -5.31 -11.43 32.94
CA ILE A 223 -4.73 -10.92 34.19
C ILE A 223 -5.55 -9.75 34.72
N GLU A 224 -6.01 -8.84 33.84
CA GLU A 224 -6.82 -7.70 34.24
C GLU A 224 -8.19 -8.12 34.77
N ILE A 225 -8.86 -9.06 34.09
CA ILE A 225 -10.12 -9.65 34.55
C ILE A 225 -9.95 -10.31 35.92
N ALA A 226 -8.88 -11.09 36.10
CA ALA A 226 -8.57 -11.73 37.38
C ALA A 226 -8.32 -10.70 38.50
N LYS A 227 -7.63 -9.59 38.20
CA LYS A 227 -7.43 -8.48 39.15
C LYS A 227 -8.75 -7.85 39.59
N ARG A 228 -9.67 -7.57 38.67
CA ARG A 228 -11.00 -7.03 38.99
C ARG A 228 -11.79 -7.99 39.88
N ARG A 229 -11.83 -9.28 39.53
CA ARG A 229 -12.49 -10.31 40.34
C ARG A 229 -11.92 -10.42 41.75
N MET A 230 -10.60 -10.32 41.90
CA MET A 230 -9.97 -10.29 43.23
C MET A 230 -10.37 -9.07 44.06
N GLN A 231 -10.54 -7.90 43.44
CA GLN A 231 -11.02 -6.70 44.14
C GLN A 231 -12.47 -6.84 44.59
N GLU A 232 -13.34 -7.38 43.74
CA GLU A 232 -14.74 -7.66 44.07
C GLU A 232 -14.86 -8.63 45.25
N LEU A 233 -14.09 -9.73 45.24
CA LEU A 233 -14.06 -10.69 46.34
C LEU A 233 -13.55 -10.06 47.65
N LYS A 234 -12.54 -9.18 47.58
CA LYS A 234 -12.07 -8.44 48.76
C LYS A 234 -13.15 -7.54 49.34
N GLU A 235 -13.94 -6.89 48.49
CA GLU A 235 -15.03 -6.02 48.93
C GLU A 235 -16.20 -6.83 49.51
N GLN A 236 -16.57 -7.95 48.89
CA GLN A 236 -17.54 -8.89 49.44
C GLN A 236 -17.11 -9.40 50.83
N HIS A 237 -15.84 -9.78 50.97
CA HIS A 237 -15.30 -10.22 52.26
C HIS A 237 -15.36 -9.11 53.31
N ARG A 238 -15.12 -7.84 52.94
CA ARG A 238 -15.27 -6.70 53.87
C ARG A 238 -16.72 -6.53 54.34
N LYS A 239 -17.69 -6.64 53.43
CA LYS A 239 -19.12 -6.56 53.76
C LYS A 239 -19.56 -7.69 54.69
N ILE A 240 -19.23 -8.93 54.36
CA ILE A 240 -19.53 -10.10 55.19
C ILE A 240 -18.91 -9.95 56.59
N LYS A 241 -17.67 -9.45 56.66
CA LYS A 241 -17.03 -9.19 57.95
C LYS A 241 -17.77 -8.14 58.76
N ALA A 242 -18.15 -7.02 58.16
CA ALA A 242 -18.91 -5.96 58.84
C ALA A 242 -20.29 -6.46 59.32
N GLU A 243 -21.01 -7.24 58.50
CA GLU A 243 -22.29 -7.86 58.89
C GLU A 243 -22.12 -8.83 60.05
N LYS A 244 -21.03 -9.62 60.05
CA LYS A 244 -20.70 -10.50 61.17
C LYS A 244 -20.45 -9.70 62.45
N ASP A 245 -19.60 -8.68 62.38
CA ASP A 245 -19.26 -7.83 63.52
C ASP A 245 -20.52 -7.14 64.08
N GLN A 246 -21.45 -6.71 63.22
CA GLN A 246 -22.75 -6.16 63.63
C GLN A 246 -23.61 -7.20 64.37
N LYS A 247 -23.72 -8.43 63.83
CA LYS A 247 -24.51 -9.50 64.46
C LYS A 247 -23.92 -9.95 65.79
N ASP A 248 -22.60 -9.98 65.91
CA ASP A 248 -21.92 -10.30 67.16
C ASP A 248 -22.22 -9.25 68.24
N GLU A 249 -22.28 -7.96 67.86
CA GLU A 249 -22.68 -6.87 68.76
C GLU A 249 -24.18 -6.91 69.14
N GLU A 250 -25.06 -7.22 68.20
CA GLU A 250 -26.49 -7.43 68.46
C GLU A 250 -26.71 -8.62 69.41
N PHE A 251 -26.02 -9.73 69.18
CA PHE A 251 -26.07 -10.90 70.06
C PHE A 251 -25.62 -10.58 71.48
N LYS A 252 -24.54 -9.79 71.62
CA LYS A 252 -24.06 -9.33 72.92
C LYS A 252 -25.11 -8.51 73.67
N LYS A 253 -25.80 -7.57 73.00
CA LYS A 253 -26.89 -6.78 73.60
C LYS A 253 -28.07 -7.65 74.05
N LEU A 254 -28.48 -8.61 73.22
CA LEU A 254 -29.54 -9.55 73.57
C LEU A 254 -29.17 -10.41 74.78
N GLN A 255 -27.88 -10.80 74.90
CA GLN A 255 -27.39 -11.53 76.05
C GLN A 255 -27.44 -10.67 77.32
N GLU A 256 -27.03 -9.40 77.24
CA GLU A 256 -27.13 -8.45 78.35
C GLU A 256 -28.60 -8.22 78.80
N GLU A 257 -29.52 -8.03 77.84
CA GLU A 257 -30.97 -7.88 78.11
C GLU A 257 -31.57 -9.13 78.77
N LYS A 258 -31.19 -10.32 78.30
CA LYS A 258 -31.61 -11.58 78.92
C LYS A 258 -31.12 -11.68 80.37
N ASP A 259 -29.85 -11.37 80.61
CA ASP A 259 -29.26 -11.40 81.95
C ASP A 259 -29.88 -10.35 82.89
N GLU A 260 -30.45 -9.25 82.37
CA GLU A 260 -31.25 -8.28 83.13
C GLU A 260 -32.64 -8.80 83.50
N LEU A 261 -33.34 -9.44 82.54
CA LEU A 261 -34.64 -10.07 82.79
C LEU A 261 -34.55 -11.20 83.83
N ASP A 262 -33.51 -12.03 83.74
CA ASP A 262 -33.25 -13.11 84.71
C ASP A 262 -32.95 -12.59 86.13
N ARG A 263 -32.50 -11.33 86.26
CA ARG A 263 -32.31 -10.66 87.57
C ARG A 263 -33.59 -10.03 88.13
N ALA A 264 -34.59 -9.78 87.29
CA ALA A 264 -35.82 -9.08 87.66
C ALA A 264 -36.99 -10.02 88.01
N GLY A 265 -36.96 -11.27 87.53
CA GLY A 265 -37.94 -12.33 87.84
C GLY A 265 -37.59 -13.13 89.08
#